data_AF-A0A3P5ZZG7-F1
#
_entry.id   AF-A0A3P5ZZG7-F1
#
_cell.length_a   1.000
_cell.length_b   1.000
_cell.length_c   1.000
_cell.angle_alpha   90.00
_cell.angle_beta   90.00
_cell.angle_gamma   90.00
#
_symmetry.space_group_name_H-M   'P 1'
#
loop_
_entity.id
_entity.type
_entity.pdbx_description
1 polymer ?
#
loop_
_entity_poly.entity_id
_entity_poly.type
_entity_poly.pdbx_seq_one_letter_code
_entity_poly.pdbx_strand_id
1 'polypeptide(L)'
;MLNTSHRNKNEYIIGKFHRCSLPPGGLVHAVANRNWGRSRKISCKKIGDSTYMFYIPHAPTHQWVIQRGVWNIDDCLLFVLSWTPEDSFKFTELSTLPVWVTLMNISDSCYSRLGISHIASGLGEPILTHKP
;
A
#
# COMPACT_ATOMS: atom_id res chain seq x y z
N MET A 1 17.79 -15.54 25.50
CA MET A 1 16.33 -15.75 25.67
C MET A 1 15.67 -14.41 25.92
N LEU A 2 14.99 -13.84 24.94
CA LEU A 2 14.08 -12.71 25.15
C LEU A 2 12.68 -13.20 24.82
N ASN A 3 11.83 -13.24 25.85
CA ASN A 3 10.41 -13.53 25.77
C ASN A 3 9.73 -12.51 24.83
N THR A 4 9.62 -12.84 23.55
CA THR A 4 8.61 -12.23 22.69
C THR A 4 7.31 -12.93 23.02
N SER A 5 6.56 -12.33 23.93
CA SER A 5 5.11 -12.51 24.02
C SER A 5 4.51 -12.60 22.62
N HIS A 6 3.52 -13.49 22.44
CA HIS A 6 2.69 -13.67 21.24
C HIS A 6 2.13 -12.33 20.71
N ARG A 7 2.96 -11.48 20.12
CA ARG A 7 2.54 -10.25 19.46
C ARG A 7 1.95 -10.67 18.14
N ASN A 8 0.69 -10.34 17.94
CA ASN A 8 -0.10 -10.66 16.76
C ASN A 8 0.72 -10.44 15.49
N LYS A 9 1.16 -11.54 14.87
CA LYS A 9 1.86 -11.52 13.58
C LYS A 9 1.07 -10.72 12.51
N ASN A 10 -0.24 -10.69 12.67
CA ASN A 10 -1.21 -9.97 11.85
C ASN A 10 -1.19 -8.44 12.02
N GLU A 11 -0.33 -7.87 12.88
CA GLU A 11 -0.19 -6.42 13.05
C GLU A 11 1.01 -5.87 12.28
N TYR A 12 1.84 -6.73 11.69
CA TYR A 12 3.02 -6.31 10.94
C TYR A 12 2.81 -6.39 9.44
N ILE A 13 3.42 -5.44 8.74
CA ILE A 13 3.56 -5.44 7.28
C ILE A 13 5.00 -5.11 6.92
N ILE A 14 5.39 -5.50 5.71
CA ILE A 14 6.70 -5.16 5.16
C ILE A 14 6.49 -4.26 3.95
N GLY A 15 7.24 -3.17 3.92
CA GLY A 15 7.30 -2.24 2.81
C GLY A 15 8.66 -2.31 2.13
N LYS A 16 8.69 -2.33 0.79
CA LYS A 16 9.91 -2.25 -0.01
C LYS A 16 9.81 -1.09 -1.00
N PHE A 17 10.79 -0.20 -0.95
CA PHE A 17 10.93 0.87 -1.93
C PHE A 17 11.49 0.33 -3.25
N HIS A 18 11.01 0.86 -4.36
CA HIS A 18 11.43 0.46 -5.69
C HIS A 18 12.07 1.63 -6.45
N ARG A 19 13.28 1.40 -7.00
CA ARG A 19 14.00 2.27 -7.95
C ARG A 19 13.94 3.76 -7.62
N CYS A 20 14.34 4.15 -6.41
CA CYS A 20 14.38 5.56 -6.01
C CYS A 20 15.51 5.85 -5.00
N SER A 21 15.81 7.14 -4.82
CA SER A 21 16.65 7.63 -3.72
C SER A 21 15.87 7.52 -2.41
N LEU A 22 16.35 6.67 -1.50
CA LEU A 22 15.58 6.32 -0.31
C LEU A 22 15.33 7.54 0.59
N PRO A 23 14.08 7.79 1.00
CA PRO A 23 13.77 8.87 1.91
C PRO A 23 14.42 8.64 3.28
N PRO A 24 14.79 9.72 4.00
CA PRO A 24 15.28 9.62 5.36
C PRO A 24 14.30 8.86 6.26
N GLY A 25 14.80 8.03 7.18
CA GLY A 25 13.94 7.20 8.04
C GLY A 25 12.92 8.00 8.87
N GLY A 26 13.28 9.22 9.31
CA GLY A 26 12.36 10.12 10.01
C GLY A 26 11.20 10.58 9.12
N LEU A 27 11.46 10.80 7.82
CA LEU A 27 10.42 11.17 6.85
C LEU A 27 9.47 10.00 6.57
N VAL A 28 10.01 8.79 6.41
CA VAL A 28 9.21 7.57 6.26
C VAL A 28 8.25 7.41 7.45
N HIS A 29 8.77 7.56 8.67
CA HIS A 29 7.96 7.47 9.89
C HIS A 29 6.85 8.55 9.94
N ALA A 30 7.19 9.79 9.61
CA ALA A 30 6.25 10.91 9.63
C ALA A 30 5.13 10.76 8.60
N VAL A 31 5.46 10.44 7.35
CA VAL A 31 4.49 10.27 6.27
C VAL A 31 3.61 9.04 6.51
N ALA A 32 4.19 7.91 6.94
CA ALA A 32 3.42 6.71 7.25
C ALA A 32 2.42 6.95 8.39
N ASN A 33 2.82 7.67 9.45
CA ASN A 33 1.89 8.06 10.52
C ASN A 33 0.81 9.05 10.04
N ARG A 34 1.13 9.98 9.13
CA ARG A 34 0.12 10.87 8.53
C ARG A 34 -0.91 10.08 7.72
N ASN A 35 -0.47 9.08 6.97
CA ASN A 35 -1.33 8.30 6.08
C ASN A 35 -2.15 7.23 6.80
N TRP A 36 -1.53 6.49 7.74
CA TRP A 36 -2.11 5.29 8.36
C TRP A 36 -2.39 5.47 9.85
N GLY A 37 -1.75 6.46 10.50
CA GLY A 37 -1.76 6.61 11.96
C GLY A 37 -2.98 7.33 12.55
N ARG A 38 -4.04 7.58 11.77
CA ARG A 38 -5.23 8.35 12.22
C ARG A 38 -5.95 7.70 13.40
N SER A 39 -6.15 6.38 13.35
CA SER A 39 -6.85 5.65 14.41
C SER A 39 -5.92 5.30 15.58
N ARG A 40 -4.67 4.88 15.27
CA ARG A 40 -3.62 4.61 16.25
C ARG A 40 -2.26 4.91 15.63
N LYS A 41 -1.34 5.45 16.44
CA LYS A 41 0.05 5.64 16.01
C LYS A 41 0.65 4.31 15.56
N ILE A 42 1.39 4.37 14.47
CA ILE A 42 2.14 3.24 13.93
C ILE A 42 3.63 3.46 14.19
N SER A 43 4.41 2.39 14.14
CA SER A 43 5.88 2.50 14.16
C SER A 43 6.48 1.84 12.94
N CYS A 44 7.69 2.23 12.59
CA CYS A 44 8.43 1.63 11.49
C CYS A 44 9.90 1.45 11.85
N LYS A 45 10.52 0.40 11.29
CA LYS A 45 11.94 0.11 11.44
C LYS A 45 12.52 -0.27 10.08
N LYS A 46 13.65 0.32 9.71
CA LYS A 46 14.43 -0.13 8.55
C LYS A 46 15.05 -1.49 8.88
N ILE A 47 14.85 -2.48 8.01
CA ILE A 47 15.33 -3.86 8.19
C ILE A 47 16.23 -4.35 7.05
N GLY A 48 16.37 -3.56 5.99
CA GLY A 48 17.29 -3.80 4.86
C GLY A 48 17.46 -2.52 4.05
N ASP A 49 18.22 -2.56 2.97
CA ASP A 49 18.60 -1.36 2.22
C ASP A 49 17.40 -0.52 1.79
N SER A 50 16.42 -1.12 1.12
CA SER A 50 15.16 -0.49 0.70
C SER A 50 13.93 -1.02 1.43
N THR A 51 14.11 -1.75 2.54
CA THR A 51 13.05 -2.52 3.20
C THR A 51 12.76 -2.00 4.61
N TYR A 52 11.47 -1.83 4.90
CA TYR A 52 10.94 -1.37 6.19
C TYR A 52 9.91 -2.35 6.73
N MET A 53 9.91 -2.54 8.04
CA MET A 53 8.85 -3.21 8.78
C MET A 53 7.99 -2.16 9.47
N PHE A 54 6.67 -2.25 9.28
CA PHE A 54 5.71 -1.37 9.93
C PHE A 54 4.84 -2.17 10.89
N TYR A 55 4.59 -1.59 12.06
CA TYR A 55 3.66 -2.09 13.05
C TYR A 55 2.39 -1.27 13.02
N ILE A 56 1.27 -1.91 12.67
CA ILE A 56 -0.05 -1.30 12.52
C ILE A 56 -1.04 -2.05 13.42
N PRO A 57 -1.27 -1.58 14.67
CA PRO A 57 -2.09 -2.30 15.65
C PRO A 57 -3.59 -2.21 15.39
N HIS A 58 -4.04 -1.35 14.46
CA HIS A 58 -5.44 -1.19 14.13
C HIS A 58 -5.79 -2.05 12.92
N ALA A 59 -6.51 -3.16 13.15
CA ALA A 59 -6.78 -4.16 12.11
C ALA A 59 -7.46 -3.60 10.84
N PRO A 60 -8.47 -2.70 10.90
CA PRO A 60 -9.03 -2.10 9.68
C PRO A 60 -8.01 -1.29 8.88
N THR A 61 -7.11 -0.57 9.57
CA THR A 61 -6.03 0.16 8.89
C THR A 61 -5.03 -0.80 8.27
N HIS A 62 -4.63 -1.85 8.98
CA HIS A 62 -3.72 -2.88 8.47
C HIS A 62 -4.25 -3.51 7.18
N GLN A 63 -5.52 -3.95 7.20
CA GLN A 63 -6.18 -4.52 6.03
C GLN A 63 -6.27 -3.52 4.86
N TRP A 64 -6.64 -2.26 5.12
CA TRP A 64 -6.71 -1.22 4.09
C TRP A 64 -5.34 -0.94 3.45
N VAL A 65 -4.28 -0.91 4.26
CA VAL A 65 -2.91 -0.68 3.79
C VAL A 65 -2.45 -1.79 2.84
N ILE A 66 -2.72 -3.05 3.20
CA ILE A 66 -2.40 -4.22 2.36
C ILE A 66 -3.26 -4.24 1.09
N GLN A 67 -4.57 -4.01 1.21
CA GLN A 67 -5.48 -4.01 0.05
C GLN A 67 -5.09 -2.99 -1.01
N ARG A 68 -4.55 -1.83 -0.60
CA ARG A 68 -4.03 -0.84 -1.55
C ARG A 68 -2.70 -1.28 -2.19
N GLY A 69 -1.85 -1.98 -1.44
CA GLY A 69 -0.59 -2.58 -1.92
C GLY A 69 0.54 -1.60 -2.27
N VAL A 70 0.23 -0.40 -2.75
CA VAL A 70 1.20 0.60 -3.21
C VAL A 70 0.93 1.96 -2.58
N TRP A 71 1.99 2.59 -2.09
CA TRP A 71 1.97 3.87 -1.40
C TRP A 71 3.07 4.78 -1.93
N ASN A 72 2.82 6.09 -1.93
CA ASN A 72 3.85 7.08 -2.23
C ASN A 72 4.38 7.67 -0.91
N ILE A 73 5.71 7.73 -0.77
CA ILE A 73 6.41 8.45 0.29
C ILE A 73 7.58 9.19 -0.36
N ASP A 74 7.53 10.53 -0.37
CA ASP A 74 8.61 11.39 -0.87
C ASP A 74 9.06 11.01 -2.30
N ASP A 75 8.10 11.01 -3.23
CA ASP A 75 8.27 10.61 -4.64
C ASP A 75 8.72 9.16 -4.89
N CYS A 76 8.94 8.37 -3.83
CA CYS A 76 9.20 6.95 -3.91
C CYS A 76 7.92 6.11 -3.82
N LEU A 77 7.84 5.06 -4.65
CA LEU A 77 6.85 4.01 -4.50
C LEU A 77 7.30 3.00 -3.43
N LEU A 78 6.49 2.87 -2.39
CA LEU A 78 6.57 1.85 -1.35
C LEU A 78 5.53 0.77 -1.62
N PHE A 79 6.01 -0.45 -1.83
CA PHE A 79 5.16 -1.61 -1.99
C PHE A 79 5.02 -2.36 -0.69
N VAL A 80 3.79 -2.66 -0.29
CA VAL A 80 3.48 -3.27 1.00
C VAL A 80 2.88 -4.66 0.84
N LEU A 81 3.32 -5.57 1.69
CA LEU A 81 2.85 -6.96 1.76
C LEU A 81 2.64 -7.36 3.23
N SER A 82 1.71 -8.28 3.47
CA SER A 82 1.57 -8.93 4.78
C SER A 82 2.89 -9.55 5.20
N TRP A 83 3.26 -9.41 6.47
CA TRP A 83 4.43 -10.12 6.98
C TRP A 83 4.17 -11.64 7.00
N THR A 84 5.07 -12.41 6.41
CA THR A 84 5.09 -13.88 6.49
C THR A 84 6.37 -14.33 7.19
N PRO A 85 6.31 -15.42 7.99
CA PRO A 85 7.47 -15.95 8.72
C PRO A 85 8.51 -16.67 7.83
N GLU A 86 8.20 -16.92 6.57
CA GLU A 86 9.07 -17.66 5.65
C GLU A 86 9.90 -16.70 4.79
N ASP A 87 11.17 -17.07 4.55
CA ASP A 87 12.17 -16.36 3.73
C ASP A 87 11.79 -16.16 2.25
N SER A 88 10.53 -16.40 1.88
CA SER A 88 9.97 -16.09 0.58
C SER A 88 9.54 -14.62 0.49
N PHE A 89 10.43 -13.68 0.85
CA PHE A 89 10.36 -12.30 0.35
C PHE A 89 10.72 -12.25 -1.14
N LYS A 90 10.06 -13.10 -1.94
CA LYS A 90 10.00 -12.94 -3.38
C LYS A 90 9.02 -11.82 -3.63
N PHE A 91 9.55 -10.61 -3.60
CA PHE A 91 8.90 -9.50 -4.24
C PHE A 91 8.78 -9.86 -5.72
N THR A 92 7.64 -10.41 -6.13
CA THR A 92 7.35 -10.69 -7.53
C THR A 92 7.63 -9.39 -8.27
N GLU A 93 8.49 -9.44 -9.29
CA GLU A 93 8.71 -8.27 -10.14
C GLU A 93 7.34 -7.73 -10.56
N LEU A 94 7.07 -6.48 -10.19
CA LEU A 94 5.81 -5.84 -10.53
C LEU A 94 5.80 -5.60 -12.02
N SER A 95 5.14 -6.50 -12.75
CA SER A 95 4.85 -6.31 -14.16
C SER A 95 3.70 -5.32 -14.36
N THR A 96 2.83 -5.15 -13.37
CA THR A 96 1.64 -4.30 -13.42
C THR A 96 1.43 -3.54 -12.11
N LEU A 97 0.95 -2.30 -12.21
CA LEU A 97 0.64 -1.44 -11.07
C LEU A 97 -0.82 -0.99 -11.13
N PRO A 98 -1.62 -1.16 -10.06
CA PRO A 98 -2.94 -0.57 -10.01
C PRO A 98 -2.82 0.94 -9.86
N VAL A 99 -3.43 1.70 -10.77
CA VAL A 99 -3.45 3.16 -10.75
C VAL A 99 -4.88 3.69 -10.59
N TRP A 100 -5.05 4.72 -9.76
CA TRP A 100 -6.31 5.45 -9.68
C TRP A 100 -6.38 6.46 -10.81
N VAL A 101 -7.40 6.35 -11.65
CA VAL A 101 -7.68 7.31 -12.73
C VAL A 101 -8.92 8.12 -12.38
N THR A 102 -8.87 9.41 -12.69
CA THR A 102 -10.06 10.28 -12.62
C THR A 102 -10.54 10.53 -14.04
N LEU A 103 -11.71 9.98 -14.36
CA LEU A 103 -12.39 10.24 -15.63
C LEU A 103 -13.21 11.54 -15.48
N MET A 104 -12.99 12.48 -16.38
CA MET A 104 -13.67 13.78 -16.39
C MET A 104 -14.59 13.87 -17.61
N ASN A 105 -15.65 14.69 -17.50
CA ASN A 105 -16.60 14.96 -18.59
C ASN A 105 -17.26 13.69 -19.18
N ILE A 106 -17.59 12.72 -18.33
CA ILE A 106 -18.40 11.56 -18.75
C ILE A 106 -19.84 12.03 -19.00
N SER A 107 -20.43 11.68 -20.13
CA SER A 107 -21.84 11.94 -20.39
C SER A 107 -22.74 11.12 -19.46
N ASP A 108 -23.91 11.65 -19.11
CA ASP A 108 -24.85 10.95 -18.22
C ASP A 108 -25.22 9.55 -18.72
N SER A 109 -25.29 9.37 -20.05
CA SER A 109 -25.54 8.06 -20.69
C SER A 109 -24.47 7.01 -20.41
N CYS A 110 -23.24 7.43 -20.10
CA CYS A 110 -22.11 6.57 -19.80
C CYS A 110 -21.79 6.51 -18.31
N TYR A 111 -22.52 7.24 -17.46
CA TYR A 111 -22.32 7.28 -16.01
C TYR A 111 -23.04 6.11 -15.31
N SER A 112 -22.62 4.90 -15.67
CA SER A 112 -22.99 3.64 -15.04
C SER A 112 -21.77 2.76 -14.90
N ARG A 113 -21.81 1.73 -14.05
CA ARG A 113 -20.68 0.82 -13.86
C ARG A 113 -20.19 0.25 -15.19
N LEU A 114 -21.12 -0.13 -16.07
CA LEU A 114 -20.79 -0.68 -17.38
C LEU A 114 -20.15 0.38 -18.29
N GLY A 115 -20.72 1.59 -18.36
CA GLY A 115 -20.18 2.67 -19.19
C GLY A 115 -18.81 3.15 -18.72
N ILE A 116 -18.62 3.30 -17.41
CA ILE A 116 -17.35 3.66 -16.79
C ILE A 116 -16.31 2.57 -17.03
N SER A 117 -16.65 1.29 -16.81
CA SER A 117 -15.73 0.17 -17.10
C SER A 117 -15.36 0.12 -18.57
N HIS A 118 -16.30 0.40 -19.49
CA HIS A 118 -16.02 0.44 -20.91
C HIS A 118 -15.00 1.52 -21.26
N ILE A 119 -15.19 2.75 -20.76
CA ILE A 119 -14.21 3.84 -20.97
C ILE A 119 -12.85 3.49 -20.36
N ALA A 120 -12.83 3.00 -19.11
CA ALA A 120 -11.60 2.64 -18.40
C ALA A 120 -10.84 1.50 -19.09
N SER A 121 -11.53 0.59 -19.77
CA SER A 121 -10.91 -0.53 -20.50
C SER A 121 -9.96 -0.07 -21.61
N GLY A 122 -10.11 1.15 -22.13
CA GLY A 122 -9.15 1.76 -23.06
C GLY A 122 -7.80 2.11 -22.43
N LEU A 123 -7.72 2.22 -21.10
CA LEU A 123 -6.49 2.51 -20.35
C LEU A 123 -5.83 1.25 -19.77
N GLY A 124 -6.62 0.20 -19.51
CA GLY A 124 -6.16 -1.05 -18.92
C GLY A 124 -7.32 -1.82 -18.29
N GLU A 125 -7.01 -2.88 -17.55
CA GLU A 125 -8.04 -3.70 -16.89
C GLU A 125 -8.71 -2.91 -15.75
N PRO A 126 -10.03 -2.62 -15.81
CA PRO A 126 -10.71 -1.91 -14.74
C PRO A 126 -10.89 -2.81 -13.49
N ILE A 127 -10.29 -2.41 -12.37
CA ILE A 127 -10.28 -3.24 -11.14
C ILE A 127 -11.39 -2.82 -10.16
N LEU A 128 -11.52 -1.51 -9.90
CA LEU A 128 -12.46 -0.95 -8.91
C LEU A 128 -13.00 0.41 -9.36
N THR A 129 -14.25 0.67 -9.02
CA THR A 129 -14.87 2.01 -9.11
C THR A 129 -15.60 2.32 -7.81
N HIS A 130 -15.50 3.57 -7.35
CA HIS A 130 -16.32 4.10 -6.24
C HIS A 130 -17.60 4.79 -6.73
N LYS A 131 -17.79 4.83 -8.07
CA LYS A 131 -18.93 5.43 -8.76
C LYS A 131 -19.90 4.33 -9.25
N PRO A 132 -21.18 4.68 -9.49
CA PRO A 132 -22.25 3.75 -9.84
C PRO A 132 -21.98 2.94 -11.10
#